data_AF-A0A369QN63-F1
#
_entry.id   AF-A0A369QN63-F1
#
_cell.length_a   1.000
_cell.length_b   1.000
_cell.length_c   1.000
_cell.angle_alpha   90.00
_cell.angle_beta   90.00
_cell.angle_gamma   90.00
#
_symmetry.space_group_name_H-M   'P 1'
#
loop_
_entity.id
_entity.type
_entity.pdbx_description
1 polymer ?
#
loop_
_entity_poly.entity_id
_entity_poly.type
_entity_poly.pdbx_seq_one_letter_code
_entity_poly.pdbx_strand_id
1 'polypeptide(L)'
;MLDMTELKNKWNQSHTTLPATETYDPASFQKIMVSRIRKQRYNSMQYFWASLVLQIIVYAMLSHVALKYWSDTVLLGVAIGCALLYVPFTIMLLRKFKQLAVLQLGEKHTAGFSIYEYVHRQHALLSSFYTFKKRYELVLIPLSSAILIWVFFRIYLPGGVMAHPVGAIICMLITLASCAAAIVAENKKRFQQPLTQLQQILNDLEPLHPPENK
;
A
#
# COMPACT_ATOMS: atom_id res chain seq x y z
N MET A 1 11.01 25.06 57.68
CA MET A 1 11.59 23.84 57.11
C MET A 1 10.44 22.86 56.97
N LEU A 2 9.96 22.63 55.75
CA LEU A 2 8.81 21.75 55.50
C LEU A 2 9.27 20.30 55.74
N ASP A 3 8.55 19.61 56.62
CA ASP A 3 8.86 18.24 57.03
C ASP A 3 8.56 17.26 55.88
N MET A 4 9.46 16.32 55.64
CA MET A 4 9.37 15.38 54.51
C MET A 4 8.12 14.50 54.59
N THR A 5 7.66 14.25 55.82
CA THR A 5 6.42 13.55 56.14
C THR A 5 5.19 14.30 55.68
N GLU A 6 5.22 15.64 55.72
CA GLU A 6 4.13 16.51 55.28
C GLU A 6 4.04 16.57 53.74
N LEU A 7 5.19 16.59 53.06
CA LEU A 7 5.28 16.47 51.59
C LEU A 7 4.80 15.10 51.10
N LYS A 8 5.17 14.01 51.80
CA LYS A 8 4.71 12.66 51.47
C LYS A 8 3.21 12.48 51.69
N ASN A 9 2.66 13.09 52.74
CA ASN A 9 1.21 13.07 52.98
C ASN A 9 0.45 13.91 51.94
N LYS A 10 0.97 15.07 51.52
CA LYS A 10 0.38 15.85 50.43
C LYS A 10 0.47 15.15 49.08
N TRP A 11 1.58 14.45 48.80
CA TRP A 11 1.75 13.63 47.61
C TRP A 11 0.80 12.43 47.56
N ASN A 12 0.63 11.75 48.70
CA ASN A 12 -0.35 10.67 48.79
C ASN A 12 -1.77 11.20 48.66
N GLN A 13 -2.12 12.31 49.32
CA GLN A 13 -3.45 12.91 49.19
C GLN A 13 -3.77 13.40 47.77
N SER A 14 -2.78 13.89 47.01
CA SER A 14 -2.97 14.25 45.60
C SER A 14 -3.07 13.05 44.65
N HIS A 15 -2.66 11.85 45.09
CA HIS A 15 -2.78 10.59 44.34
C HIS A 15 -3.92 9.67 44.83
N THR A 16 -4.53 9.93 46.00
CA THR A 16 -5.66 9.12 46.52
C THR A 16 -7.00 9.49 45.90
N THR A 17 -7.12 10.65 45.25
CA THR A 17 -8.17 10.88 44.25
C THR A 17 -7.65 10.41 42.89
N LEU A 18 -7.66 9.09 42.68
CA LEU A 18 -7.86 8.57 41.34
C LEU A 18 -9.06 9.34 40.77
N PRO A 19 -8.94 10.07 39.65
CA PRO A 19 -10.13 10.44 38.92
C PRO A 19 -10.86 9.12 38.72
N ALA A 20 -12.12 9.08 39.17
CA ALA A 20 -13.05 8.00 38.87
C ALA A 20 -12.75 7.57 37.45
N THR A 21 -12.36 6.30 37.30
CA THR A 21 -12.09 5.60 36.05
C THR A 21 -12.85 6.33 34.96
N GLU A 22 -12.16 7.09 34.10
CA GLU A 22 -12.81 7.71 32.95
C GLU A 22 -13.56 6.56 32.31
N THR A 23 -14.88 6.59 32.43
CA THR A 23 -15.74 5.46 32.09
C THR A 23 -15.47 5.23 30.62
N TYR A 24 -14.68 4.19 30.33
CA TYR A 24 -14.22 3.87 28.99
C TYR A 24 -15.48 3.72 28.15
N ASP A 25 -15.80 4.71 27.33
CA ASP A 25 -17.01 4.70 26.52
C ASP A 25 -16.74 3.84 25.29
N PRO A 26 -17.21 2.57 25.27
CA PRO A 26 -16.94 1.66 24.17
C PRO A 26 -17.51 2.21 22.85
N ALA A 27 -18.54 3.04 22.91
CA ALA A 27 -19.14 3.65 21.73
C ALA A 27 -18.26 4.76 21.13
N SER A 28 -17.57 5.55 21.96
CA SER A 28 -16.60 6.55 21.51
C SER A 28 -15.33 5.90 20.95
N PHE A 29 -14.83 4.84 21.59
CA PHE A 29 -13.70 4.06 21.06
C PHE A 29 -14.04 3.40 19.72
N GLN A 30 -15.24 2.80 19.62
CA GLN A 30 -15.74 2.20 18.38
C GLN A 30 -15.87 3.24 17.27
N LYS A 31 -16.38 4.45 17.56
CA LYS A 31 -16.45 5.55 16.58
C LYS A 31 -15.07 5.98 16.09
N ILE A 32 -14.10 6.14 16.98
CA ILE A 32 -12.73 6.52 16.62
C ILE A 32 -12.10 5.45 15.72
N MET A 33 -12.25 4.19 16.07
CA MET A 33 -11.70 3.07 15.32
C MET A 33 -12.36 2.90 13.95
N VAL A 34 -13.69 2.99 13.86
CA VAL A 34 -14.43 2.99 12.57
C VAL A 34 -13.98 4.15 11.69
N SER A 35 -13.75 5.34 12.27
CA SER A 35 -13.25 6.50 11.52
C SER A 35 -11.84 6.26 10.94
N ARG A 36 -10.96 5.61 11.70
CA ARG A 36 -9.58 5.27 11.26
C ARG A 36 -9.60 4.19 10.17
N ILE A 37 -10.41 3.14 10.35
CA ILE A 37 -10.64 2.09 9.35
C ILE A 37 -11.16 2.69 8.05
N ARG A 38 -12.14 3.59 8.12
CA ARG A 38 -12.72 4.27 6.95
C ARG A 38 -11.70 5.15 6.23
N LYS A 39 -10.86 5.88 6.98
CA LYS A 39 -9.79 6.72 6.43
C LYS A 39 -8.71 5.87 5.74
N GLN A 40 -8.33 4.75 6.35
CA GLN A 40 -7.37 3.82 5.77
C GLN A 40 -7.91 3.15 4.50
N ARG A 41 -9.18 2.73 4.53
CA ARG A 41 -9.90 2.22 3.35
C ARG A 41 -9.96 3.25 2.22
N TYR A 42 -10.28 4.50 2.51
CA TYR A 42 -10.30 5.58 1.51
C TYR A 42 -8.92 5.76 0.87
N ASN A 43 -7.86 5.77 1.68
CA ASN A 43 -6.50 5.83 1.18
C ASN A 43 -6.19 4.64 0.27
N SER A 44 -6.45 3.40 0.71
CA SER A 44 -6.25 2.20 -0.12
C SER A 44 -7.05 2.23 -1.43
N MET A 45 -8.27 2.79 -1.40
CA MET A 45 -9.09 2.97 -2.60
C MET A 45 -8.48 3.98 -3.57
N GLN A 46 -7.95 5.09 -3.06
CA GLN A 46 -7.23 6.07 -3.87
C GLN A 46 -5.98 5.48 -4.53
N TYR A 47 -5.23 4.61 -3.83
CA TYR A 47 -4.12 3.84 -4.41
C TYR A 47 -4.57 2.98 -5.56
N PHE A 48 -5.66 2.25 -5.35
CA PHE A 48 -6.22 1.37 -6.37
C PHE A 48 -6.58 2.16 -7.63
N TRP A 49 -7.29 3.27 -7.49
CA TRP A 49 -7.65 4.13 -8.62
C TRP A 49 -6.42 4.69 -9.33
N ALA A 50 -5.43 5.17 -8.59
CA ALA A 50 -4.19 5.68 -9.18
C ALA A 50 -3.46 4.58 -9.98
N SER A 51 -3.37 3.36 -9.42
CA SER A 51 -2.72 2.23 -10.08
C SER A 51 -3.50 1.72 -11.29
N LEU A 52 -4.83 1.71 -11.23
CA LEU A 52 -5.69 1.35 -12.36
C LEU A 52 -5.54 2.36 -13.51
N VAL A 53 -5.55 3.66 -13.21
CA VAL A 53 -5.33 4.73 -14.20
C VAL A 53 -3.95 4.59 -14.84
N LEU A 54 -2.92 4.31 -14.05
CA LEU A 54 -1.58 4.06 -14.57
C LEU A 54 -1.57 2.88 -15.54
N GLN A 55 -2.26 1.78 -15.23
CA GLN A 55 -2.36 0.65 -16.13
C GLN A 55 -3.08 0.99 -17.44
N ILE A 56 -4.18 1.75 -17.38
CA ILE A 56 -4.88 2.22 -18.58
C ILE A 56 -3.93 3.03 -19.47
N ILE A 57 -3.15 3.94 -18.87
CA ILE A 57 -2.15 4.74 -19.60
C ILE A 57 -1.10 3.85 -20.25
N VAL A 58 -0.56 2.86 -19.52
CA VAL A 58 0.43 1.91 -20.05
C VAL A 58 -0.16 1.12 -21.23
N TYR A 59 -1.35 0.54 -21.09
CA TYR A 59 -1.98 -0.20 -22.18
C TYR A 59 -2.32 0.69 -23.38
N ALA A 60 -2.76 1.93 -23.16
CA ALA A 60 -3.02 2.89 -24.23
C ALA A 60 -1.73 3.24 -24.99
N MET A 61 -0.63 3.49 -24.28
CA MET A 61 0.68 3.75 -24.88
C MET A 61 1.17 2.53 -25.68
N LEU A 62 1.10 1.32 -25.11
CA LEU A 62 1.51 0.10 -25.81
C LEU A 62 0.65 -0.16 -27.06
N SER A 63 -0.65 0.09 -26.97
CA SER A 63 -1.57 -0.03 -28.11
C SER A 63 -1.24 0.98 -29.19
N HIS A 64 -0.95 2.24 -28.83
CA HIS A 64 -0.53 3.27 -29.78
C HIS A 64 0.77 2.86 -30.50
N VAL A 65 1.75 2.37 -29.74
CA VAL A 65 3.03 1.90 -30.29
C VAL A 65 2.82 0.70 -31.23
N ALA A 66 2.01 -0.27 -30.83
CA ALA A 66 1.69 -1.44 -31.65
C ALA A 66 1.00 -1.07 -32.97
N LEU A 67 0.01 -0.15 -32.93
CA LEU A 67 -0.72 0.28 -34.12
C LEU A 67 0.14 1.14 -35.05
N LYS A 68 0.92 2.06 -34.50
CA LYS A 68 1.76 2.98 -35.29
C LYS A 68 2.90 2.25 -36.00
N TYR A 69 3.47 1.21 -35.38
CA TYR A 69 4.62 0.47 -35.89
C TYR A 69 4.26 -0.99 -36.23
N TRP A 70 3.04 -1.22 -36.73
CA TRP A 70 2.52 -2.56 -37.01
C TRP A 70 3.40 -3.40 -37.96
N SER A 71 4.17 -2.74 -38.83
CA SER A 71 5.11 -3.39 -39.75
C SER A 71 6.41 -3.86 -39.09
N ASP A 72 6.80 -3.32 -37.93
CA ASP A 72 8.00 -3.76 -37.20
C ASP A 72 7.63 -4.90 -36.24
N THR A 73 7.84 -6.13 -36.69
CA THR A 73 7.50 -7.35 -35.93
C THR A 73 8.22 -7.46 -34.59
N VAL A 74 9.44 -6.92 -34.49
CA VAL A 74 10.20 -6.94 -33.22
C VAL A 74 9.56 -5.98 -32.23
N LEU A 75 9.22 -4.78 -32.67
CA LEU A 75 8.63 -3.76 -31.82
C LEU A 75 7.20 -4.14 -31.39
N LEU A 76 6.45 -4.77 -32.29
CA LEU A 76 5.15 -5.38 -31.99
C LEU A 76 5.26 -6.50 -30.95
N GLY A 77 6.24 -7.41 -31.12
CA GLY A 77 6.49 -8.49 -30.16
C GLY A 77 6.86 -7.97 -28.77
N VAL A 78 7.69 -6.92 -28.70
CA VAL A 78 8.05 -6.25 -27.44
C VAL A 78 6.82 -5.58 -26.81
N ALA A 79 5.97 -4.90 -27.59
CA ALA A 79 4.76 -4.26 -27.07
C ALA A 79 3.76 -5.28 -26.49
N ILE A 80 3.54 -6.40 -27.19
CA ILE A 80 2.69 -7.51 -26.72
C ILE A 80 3.29 -8.17 -25.47
N GLY A 81 4.60 -8.45 -25.48
CA GLY A 81 5.30 -9.02 -24.32
C GLY A 81 5.21 -8.11 -23.09
N CYS A 82 5.35 -6.80 -23.28
CA CYS A 82 5.09 -5.80 -22.24
C CYS A 82 3.66 -5.89 -21.74
N ALA A 83 2.66 -5.89 -22.62
CA ALA A 83 1.26 -5.96 -22.21
C ALA A 83 1.00 -7.22 -21.35
N LEU A 84 1.51 -8.37 -21.77
CA LEU A 84 1.41 -9.63 -21.03
C LEU A 84 2.10 -9.58 -19.67
N LEU A 85 3.24 -8.90 -19.57
CA LEU A 85 3.96 -8.73 -18.30
C LEU A 85 3.11 -8.00 -17.25
N TYR A 86 2.30 -7.01 -17.66
CA TYR A 86 1.42 -6.24 -16.76
C TYR A 86 0.11 -6.95 -16.40
N VAL A 87 -0.29 -8.00 -17.13
CA VAL A 87 -1.54 -8.75 -16.87
C VAL A 87 -1.59 -9.37 -15.46
N PRO A 88 -0.56 -10.10 -14.97
CA PRO A 88 -0.58 -10.67 -13.61
C PRO A 88 -0.84 -9.64 -12.51
N PHE A 89 -0.26 -8.44 -12.63
CA PHE A 89 -0.51 -7.35 -11.68
C PHE A 89 -1.92 -6.81 -11.76
N THR A 90 -2.43 -6.62 -12.98
CA THR A 90 -3.83 -6.22 -13.22
C THR A 90 -4.79 -7.19 -12.52
N ILE A 91 -4.58 -8.50 -12.72
CA ILE A 91 -5.40 -9.57 -12.15
C ILE A 91 -5.31 -9.54 -10.61
N MET A 92 -4.10 -9.46 -10.06
CA MET A 92 -3.93 -9.42 -8.61
C MET A 92 -4.57 -8.17 -7.99
N LEU A 93 -4.37 -7.01 -8.59
CA LEU A 93 -4.93 -5.73 -8.16
C LEU A 93 -6.47 -5.81 -8.15
N LEU A 94 -7.09 -6.35 -9.21
CA LEU A 94 -8.54 -6.57 -9.29
C LEU A 94 -9.04 -7.59 -8.25
N ARG A 95 -8.33 -8.71 -8.04
CA ARG A 95 -8.71 -9.72 -7.04
C ARG A 95 -8.71 -9.13 -5.63
N LYS A 96 -7.67 -8.38 -5.28
CA LYS A 96 -7.54 -7.75 -3.95
C LYS A 96 -8.56 -6.62 -3.77
N PHE A 97 -8.84 -5.86 -4.82
CA PHE A 97 -9.94 -4.90 -4.82
C PHE A 97 -11.30 -5.56 -4.61
N LYS A 98 -11.60 -6.65 -5.33
CA LYS A 98 -12.84 -7.40 -5.13
C LYS A 98 -12.98 -7.87 -3.68
N GLN A 99 -11.91 -8.38 -3.07
CA GLN A 99 -11.90 -8.75 -1.66
C GLN A 99 -12.17 -7.56 -0.74
N LEU A 100 -11.52 -6.41 -0.98
CA LEU A 100 -11.74 -5.18 -0.24
C LEU A 100 -13.13 -4.59 -0.44
N ALA A 101 -13.77 -4.80 -1.59
CA ALA A 101 -15.13 -4.35 -1.91
C ALA A 101 -16.20 -5.26 -1.29
N VAL A 102 -16.01 -6.58 -1.34
CA VAL A 102 -16.91 -7.57 -0.73
C VAL A 102 -16.94 -7.43 0.79
N LEU A 103 -15.81 -7.16 1.44
CA LEU A 103 -15.76 -6.86 2.87
C LEU A 103 -16.59 -5.63 3.26
N GLN A 104 -16.85 -4.70 2.34
CA GLN A 104 -17.68 -3.50 2.58
C GLN A 104 -19.18 -3.82 2.65
N LEU A 105 -19.61 -4.90 1.99
CA LEU A 105 -21.00 -5.34 1.99
C LEU A 105 -21.33 -6.14 3.26
N GLY A 106 -20.34 -6.82 3.84
CA GLY A 106 -20.49 -7.55 5.11
C GLY A 106 -20.75 -6.66 6.32
N GLU A 107 -20.34 -5.38 6.30
CA GLU A 107 -20.62 -4.39 7.36
C GLU A 107 -22.12 -4.14 7.57
N LYS A 108 -22.98 -4.42 6.56
CA LYS A 108 -24.42 -4.22 6.69
C LYS A 108 -25.15 -5.34 7.44
N HIS A 109 -24.51 -6.48 7.67
CA HIS A 109 -25.14 -7.63 8.32
C HIS A 109 -24.17 -8.30 9.28
N THR A 110 -24.21 -7.91 10.56
CA THR A 110 -24.39 -8.80 11.73
C THR A 110 -23.90 -8.12 13.00
N ALA A 111 -24.82 -7.87 13.92
CA ALA A 111 -24.52 -7.68 15.32
C ALA A 111 -23.87 -8.99 15.83
N GLY A 112 -22.55 -9.03 15.94
CA GLY A 112 -21.85 -10.22 16.47
C GLY A 112 -20.45 -10.50 15.90
N PHE A 113 -20.02 -9.88 14.80
CA PHE A 113 -18.63 -10.05 14.34
C PHE A 113 -17.67 -9.27 15.27
N SER A 114 -16.73 -9.99 15.89
CA SER A 114 -15.72 -9.36 16.74
C SER A 114 -14.91 -8.38 15.90
N ILE A 115 -14.87 -7.14 16.37
CA ILE A 115 -14.08 -6.06 15.79
C ILE A 115 -12.63 -6.50 15.57
N TYR A 116 -12.11 -7.30 16.50
CA TYR A 116 -10.79 -7.91 16.44
C TYR A 116 -10.58 -8.72 15.14
N GLU A 117 -11.52 -9.59 14.79
CA GLU A 117 -11.38 -10.45 13.61
C GLU A 117 -11.44 -9.64 12.30
N TYR A 118 -12.23 -8.56 12.27
CA TYR A 118 -12.25 -7.62 11.16
C TYR A 118 -10.89 -6.91 10.98
N VAL A 119 -10.34 -6.34 12.06
CA VAL A 119 -9.04 -5.64 12.04
C VAL A 119 -7.91 -6.59 11.67
N HIS A 120 -7.93 -7.82 12.20
CA HIS A 120 -6.96 -8.86 11.88
C HIS A 120 -7.00 -9.26 10.39
N ARG A 121 -8.20 -9.49 9.82
CA ARG A 121 -8.35 -9.79 8.38
C ARG A 121 -7.90 -8.62 7.51
N GLN A 122 -8.19 -7.39 7.90
CA GLN A 122 -7.77 -6.20 7.16
C GLN A 122 -6.24 -6.05 7.17
N HIS A 123 -5.59 -6.29 8.32
CA HIS A 123 -4.15 -6.30 8.44
C HIS A 123 -3.50 -7.38 7.57
N ALA A 124 -3.99 -8.62 7.61
CA ALA A 124 -3.49 -9.72 6.81
C ALA A 124 -3.60 -9.45 5.29
N LEU A 125 -4.72 -8.86 4.86
CA LEU A 125 -4.91 -8.46 3.46
C LEU A 125 -3.93 -7.38 3.02
N LEU A 126 -3.73 -6.35 3.84
CA LEU A 126 -2.83 -5.25 3.52
C LEU A 126 -1.36 -5.69 3.51
N SER A 127 -0.96 -6.53 4.47
CA SER A 127 0.38 -7.10 4.54
C SER A 127 0.67 -8.00 3.33
N SER A 128 -0.25 -8.90 2.97
CA SER A 128 -0.09 -9.77 1.79
C SER A 128 0.01 -8.98 0.48
N PHE A 129 -0.77 -7.90 0.36
CA PHE A 129 -0.70 -7.00 -0.79
C PHE A 129 0.65 -6.26 -0.85
N TYR A 130 1.13 -5.76 0.29
CA TYR A 130 2.41 -5.06 0.36
C TYR A 130 3.59 -5.96 -0.03
N THR A 131 3.64 -7.20 0.48
CA THR A 131 4.71 -8.14 0.12
C THR A 131 4.71 -8.49 -1.36
N PHE A 132 3.53 -8.73 -1.94
CA PHE A 132 3.42 -8.96 -3.38
C PHE A 132 3.83 -7.72 -4.17
N LYS A 133 3.30 -6.54 -3.82
CA LYS A 133 3.60 -5.27 -4.48
C LYS A 133 5.12 -5.07 -4.52
N LYS A 134 5.80 -5.21 -3.38
CA LYS A 134 7.25 -5.05 -3.28
C LYS A 134 8.03 -6.01 -4.19
N ARG A 135 7.65 -7.29 -4.20
CA ARG A 135 8.31 -8.29 -5.07
C ARG A 135 8.05 -8.01 -6.55
N TYR A 136 6.82 -7.64 -6.88
CA TYR A 136 6.43 -7.37 -8.25
C TYR A 136 7.07 -6.09 -8.77
N GLU A 137 7.11 -5.00 -7.98
CA GLU A 137 7.81 -3.76 -8.33
C GLU A 137 9.31 -3.98 -8.53
N LEU A 138 9.93 -4.83 -7.71
CA LEU A 138 11.36 -5.15 -7.84
C LEU A 138 11.70 -5.80 -9.19
N VAL A 139 10.78 -6.56 -9.78
CA VAL A 139 10.97 -7.20 -11.09
C VAL A 139 10.46 -6.31 -12.22
N LEU A 140 9.26 -5.74 -12.05
CA LEU A 140 8.57 -4.99 -13.08
C LEU A 140 9.31 -3.71 -13.43
N ILE A 141 9.84 -2.97 -12.44
CA ILE A 141 10.42 -1.65 -12.67
C ILE A 141 11.71 -1.70 -13.48
N PRO A 142 12.69 -2.57 -13.15
CA PRO A 142 13.85 -2.75 -14.02
C PRO A 142 13.46 -3.21 -15.41
N LEU A 143 12.54 -4.17 -15.51
CA LEU A 143 12.14 -4.72 -16.79
C LEU A 143 11.41 -3.67 -17.66
N SER A 144 10.47 -2.93 -17.08
CA SER A 144 9.73 -1.87 -17.78
C SER A 144 10.63 -0.71 -18.18
N SER A 145 11.58 -0.33 -17.32
CA SER A 145 12.55 0.74 -17.61
C SER A 145 13.49 0.32 -18.76
N ALA A 146 13.97 -0.92 -18.74
CA ALA A 146 14.82 -1.45 -19.81
C ALA A 146 14.08 -1.46 -21.15
N ILE A 147 12.83 -1.93 -21.17
CA ILE A 147 12.02 -1.96 -22.39
C ILE A 147 11.71 -0.53 -22.88
N LEU A 148 11.34 0.39 -21.99
CA LEU A 148 11.05 1.77 -22.36
C LEU A 148 12.26 2.45 -23.00
N ILE A 149 13.44 2.30 -22.41
CA ILE A 149 14.69 2.86 -22.94
C ILE A 149 15.04 2.21 -24.28
N TRP A 150 14.90 0.89 -24.39
CA TRP A 150 15.15 0.21 -25.65
C TRP A 150 14.21 0.71 -26.77
N VAL A 151 12.92 0.84 -26.49
CA VAL A 151 11.93 1.37 -27.44
C VAL A 151 12.25 2.82 -27.80
N PHE A 152 12.58 3.65 -26.82
CA PHE A 152 12.91 5.06 -27.03
C PHE A 152 14.14 5.19 -27.94
N PHE A 153 15.22 4.47 -27.66
CA PHE A 153 16.42 4.50 -28.48
C PHE A 153 16.16 3.96 -29.88
N ARG A 154 15.35 2.89 -30.02
CA ARG A 154 15.03 2.34 -31.34
C ARG A 154 14.21 3.29 -32.21
N ILE A 155 13.29 4.05 -31.61
CA ILE A 155 12.40 4.96 -32.35
C ILE A 155 13.07 6.30 -32.65
N TYR A 156 13.80 6.87 -31.68
CA TYR A 156 14.25 8.26 -31.74
C TYR A 156 15.75 8.44 -32.05
N LEU A 157 16.57 7.39 -31.93
CA LEU A 157 18.01 7.46 -32.16
C LEU A 157 18.44 6.51 -33.29
N PRO A 158 19.09 7.01 -34.36
CA PRO A 158 19.58 6.14 -35.43
C PRO A 158 20.61 5.14 -34.89
N GLY A 159 20.43 3.85 -35.19
CA GLY A 159 21.29 2.76 -34.68
C GLY A 159 20.94 2.27 -33.26
N GLY A 160 19.98 2.90 -32.57
CA GLY A 160 19.41 2.42 -31.32
C GLY A 160 20.41 2.28 -30.16
N VAL A 161 20.13 1.35 -29.25
CA VAL A 161 20.95 1.12 -28.04
C VAL A 161 22.38 0.70 -28.40
N MET A 162 22.56 -0.06 -29.49
CA MET A 162 23.87 -0.57 -29.89
C MET A 162 24.82 0.54 -30.36
N ALA A 163 24.28 1.60 -30.98
CA ALA A 163 25.05 2.77 -31.38
C ALA A 163 25.35 3.72 -30.21
N HIS A 164 24.49 3.74 -29.18
CA HIS A 164 24.58 4.66 -28.05
C HIS A 164 24.48 3.96 -26.68
N PRO A 165 25.37 3.00 -26.36
CA PRO A 165 25.25 2.20 -25.14
C PRO A 165 25.43 3.04 -23.87
N VAL A 166 26.34 4.01 -23.88
CA VAL A 166 26.59 4.91 -22.73
C VAL A 166 25.35 5.75 -22.41
N GLY A 167 24.69 6.29 -23.44
CA GLY A 167 23.46 7.06 -23.27
C GLY A 167 22.33 6.22 -22.67
N ALA A 168 22.17 4.99 -23.16
CA ALA A 168 21.15 4.07 -22.66
C ALA A 168 21.39 3.71 -21.18
N ILE A 169 22.64 3.47 -20.78
CA ILE A 169 23.02 3.18 -19.38
C ILE A 169 22.70 4.38 -18.48
N ILE A 170 23.07 5.60 -18.90
CA ILE A 170 22.79 6.81 -18.11
C ILE A 170 21.27 6.99 -17.93
N CYS A 171 20.48 6.86 -19.00
CA CYS A 171 19.02 6.92 -18.93
C CYS A 171 18.46 5.84 -17.99
N MET A 172 19.01 4.63 -18.02
CA MET A 172 18.59 3.53 -17.16
C MET A 172 18.84 3.85 -15.69
N LEU A 173 20.04 4.31 -15.34
CA LEU A 173 20.39 4.66 -13.97
C LEU A 173 19.51 5.79 -13.42
N ILE A 174 19.28 6.84 -14.22
CA ILE A 174 18.42 7.95 -13.83
C ILE A 174 16.98 7.46 -13.61
N THR A 175 16.45 6.67 -14.55
CA THR A 175 15.08 6.14 -14.47
C THR A 175 14.91 5.27 -13.23
N LEU A 176 15.83 4.33 -13.00
CA LEU A 176 15.79 3.46 -11.82
C LEU A 176 15.88 4.25 -10.52
N ALA A 177 16.78 5.24 -10.44
CA ALA A 177 16.92 6.08 -9.25
C ALA A 177 15.63 6.88 -8.97
N SER A 178 15.02 7.47 -10.01
CA SER A 178 13.75 8.19 -9.89
C SER A 178 12.62 7.26 -9.44
N CYS A 179 12.49 6.08 -10.04
CA CYS A 179 11.49 5.10 -9.63
C CYS A 179 11.72 4.62 -8.19
N ALA A 180 12.96 4.28 -7.83
CA ALA A 180 13.29 3.84 -6.47
C ALA A 180 12.94 4.90 -5.42
N ALA A 181 13.29 6.16 -5.66
CA ALA A 181 12.95 7.27 -4.77
C ALA A 181 11.43 7.43 -4.61
N ALA A 182 10.68 7.36 -5.71
CA ALA A 182 9.23 7.45 -5.69
C ALA A 182 8.58 6.30 -4.90
N ILE A 183 9.02 5.07 -5.11
CA ILE A 183 8.54 3.88 -4.38
C ILE A 183 8.83 4.00 -2.89
N VAL A 184 10.04 4.43 -2.50
CA VAL A 184 10.41 4.58 -1.09
C VAL A 184 9.51 5.63 -0.41
N ALA A 185 9.29 6.76 -1.07
CA ALA A 185 8.40 7.81 -0.56
C ALA A 185 6.94 7.34 -0.45
N GLU A 186 6.44 6.60 -1.44
CA GLU A 186 5.09 6.03 -1.47
C GLU A 186 4.92 4.98 -0.37
N ASN A 187 5.84 4.02 -0.27
CA ASN A 187 5.80 2.93 0.70
C ASN A 187 5.78 3.43 2.13
N LYS A 188 6.57 4.47 2.44
CA LYS A 188 6.58 5.09 3.76
C LYS A 188 5.21 5.71 4.10
N LYS A 189 4.65 6.51 3.20
CA LYS A 189 3.41 7.27 3.47
C LYS A 189 2.14 6.40 3.45
N ARG A 190 2.12 5.33 2.66
CA ARG A 190 0.86 4.71 2.24
C ARG A 190 0.73 3.25 2.64
N PHE A 191 1.83 2.63 3.09
CA PHE A 191 1.84 1.25 3.57
C PHE A 191 2.40 1.13 4.98
N GLN A 192 3.58 1.70 5.26
CA GLN A 192 4.19 1.58 6.59
C GLN A 192 3.38 2.30 7.67
N GLN A 193 3.05 3.58 7.48
CA GLN A 193 2.27 4.33 8.47
C GLN A 193 0.90 3.68 8.79
N PRO A 194 0.08 3.24 7.81
CA PRO A 194 -1.18 2.57 8.10
C PRO A 194 -1.04 1.18 8.73
N LEU A 195 0.01 0.42 8.38
CA LEU A 195 0.28 -0.87 9.02
C LEU A 195 0.67 -0.69 10.49
N THR A 196 1.53 0.28 10.80
CA THR A 196 1.91 0.58 12.20
C THR A 196 0.70 1.04 13.02
N GLN A 197 -0.19 1.84 12.43
CA GLN A 197 -1.42 2.28 13.09
C GLN A 197 -2.40 1.13 13.36
N LEU A 198 -2.56 0.19 12.42
CA LEU A 198 -3.35 -1.03 12.64
C LEU A 198 -2.75 -1.93 13.71
N GLN A 199 -1.42 -2.09 13.68
CA GLN A 199 -0.70 -2.90 14.67
C GLN A 199 -0.87 -2.32 16.08
N GLN A 200 -0.80 -0.98 16.22
CA GLN A 200 -1.08 -0.31 17.49
C GLN A 200 -2.51 -0.59 17.97
N ILE A 201 -3.51 -0.49 17.09
CA ILE A 201 -4.90 -0.80 17.45
C ILE A 201 -5.07 -2.28 17.86
N LEU A 202 -4.40 -3.21 17.18
CA LEU A 202 -4.41 -4.63 17.56
C LEU A 202 -3.79 -4.85 18.94
N ASN A 203 -2.63 -4.24 19.20
CA ASN A 203 -1.95 -4.32 20.50
C ASN A 203 -2.79 -3.68 21.62
N ASP A 204 -3.56 -2.62 21.33
CA ASP A 204 -4.46 -1.98 22.30
C ASP A 204 -5.71 -2.84 22.58
N LEU A 205 -6.11 -3.72 21.64
CA LEU A 205 -7.27 -4.61 21.74
C LEU A 205 -6.95 -5.99 22.33
N GLU A 206 -5.70 -6.45 22.21
CA GLU A 206 -5.22 -7.75 22.73
C GLU A 206 -5.46 -7.94 24.25
N PRO A 207 -5.32 -6.94 25.12
CA PRO A 207 -5.61 -7.07 26.55
C PRO A 207 -7.12 -7.21 26.88
N LEU A 208 -8.01 -6.82 25.95
CA LEU A 208 -9.46 -6.81 26.13
C LEU A 208 -10.14 -8.10 25.63
N HIS A 209 -9.38 -8.98 24.97
CA HIS A 209 -9.85 -10.27 24.46
C HIS A 209 -8.87 -11.35 24.93
N PRO A 210 -8.94 -11.81 26.20
CA PRO A 210 -8.12 -12.93 26.64
C PRO A 210 -8.40 -14.15 25.75
N PRO A 211 -7.40 -15.03 25.52
CA PRO A 211 -7.62 -16.23 24.75
C PRO A 211 -8.76 -17.02 25.40
N GLU A 212 -9.82 -17.32 24.64
CA GLU A 212 -10.71 -18.40 25.00
C GLU A 212 -9.84 -19.66 25.05
N ASN A 213 -9.54 -20.11 26.27
CA ASN A 213 -8.94 -21.41 26.52
C ASN A 213 -9.74 -22.45 25.74
N LYS A 214 -9.11 -23.06 24.73
CA LYS A 214 -9.56 -24.32 24.16
C LYS A 214 -9.21 -25.45 25.12
#